data_AF-A0A356NHC6-F1
#
_entry.id   AF-A0A356NHC6-F1
#
_cell.length_a   1.000
_cell.length_b   1.000
_cell.length_c   1.000
_cell.angle_alpha   90.00
_cell.angle_beta   90.00
_cell.angle_gamma   90.00
#
_symmetry.space_group_name_H-M   'P 1'
#
loop_
_entity.id
_entity.type
_entity.pdbx_description
1 polymer ?
#
loop_
_entity_poly.entity_id
_entity_poly.type
_entity_poly.pdbx_seq_one_letter_code
_entity_poly.pdbx_strand_id
1 'polypeptide(L)'
;MEEGAAGGRFPGNNGPLRGGKATTYQGGLNVPFLVNWKGKIPQGGLVSDSHVMHCDIFSSLLDAAGLTVPESNGKNPLRGMSLLPHMLSDGKTSVPERTMIFELWGNIGVRRGDYKLWASVGRDYSPDWDALADEISQKNLELFDLQRDVAETNDLRTEYPEMYASLKAELLDHLSGINVEYPSVVLSDVKSKAMPKQQKRSKTIPPKERSSEKFFQARDRNSDGGITLEEFIGNP
;
A
#
# COMPACT_ATOMS: atom_id res chain seq x y z
N MET A 1 -13.46 12.24 11.83
CA MET A 1 -13.58 10.89 11.24
C MET A 1 -14.87 10.88 10.46
N GLU A 2 -14.81 10.72 9.14
CA GLU A 2 -16.02 10.46 8.35
C GLU A 2 -16.42 8.99 8.49
N GLU A 3 -17.70 8.76 8.76
CA GLU A 3 -18.33 7.44 8.72
C GLU A 3 -18.22 6.85 7.30
N GLY A 4 -17.57 5.69 7.16
CA GLY A 4 -17.59 4.94 5.90
C GLY A 4 -16.28 4.29 5.45
N ALA A 5 -15.18 4.46 6.18
CA ALA A 5 -13.94 3.74 5.86
C ALA A 5 -14.17 2.21 5.99
N ALA A 6 -13.84 1.47 4.93
CA ALA A 6 -14.04 0.02 4.86
C ALA A 6 -13.09 -0.73 5.84
N GLY A 7 -13.55 -0.91 7.07
CA GLY A 7 -12.86 -1.67 8.12
C GLY A 7 -13.78 -1.79 9.34
N GLY A 8 -14.32 -2.98 9.58
CA GLY A 8 -15.24 -3.21 10.69
C GLY A 8 -14.65 -2.93 12.07
N ARG A 9 -15.53 -2.53 12.99
CA ARG A 9 -15.44 -2.49 14.46
C ARG A 9 -14.32 -1.68 15.15
N PHE A 10 -13.25 -1.30 14.46
CA PHE A 10 -12.27 -0.33 14.96
C PHE A 10 -11.77 0.50 13.77
N PRO A 11 -12.14 1.78 13.62
CA PRO A 11 -11.60 2.60 12.54
C PRO A 11 -10.10 2.78 12.80
N GLY A 12 -9.26 2.17 11.96
CA GLY A 12 -7.84 2.51 11.92
C GLY A 12 -7.69 4.02 11.67
N ASN A 13 -6.73 4.65 12.33
CA ASN A 13 -6.44 6.06 12.15
C ASN A 13 -5.13 6.22 11.38
N ASN A 14 -5.22 6.76 10.17
CA ASN A 14 -4.05 7.02 9.31
C ASN A 14 -3.36 8.36 9.64
N GLY A 15 -3.74 9.01 10.75
CA GLY A 15 -3.21 10.30 11.16
C GLY A 15 -3.52 11.39 10.14
N PRO A 16 -2.53 12.20 9.72
CA PRO A 16 -2.75 13.28 8.75
C PRO A 16 -2.87 12.77 7.30
N LEU A 17 -2.67 11.47 7.05
CA LEU A 17 -2.63 10.92 5.70
C LEU A 17 -4.05 10.76 5.14
N ARG A 18 -4.24 11.16 3.89
CA ARG A 18 -5.52 11.04 3.19
C ARG A 18 -5.80 9.61 2.76
N GLY A 19 -7.08 9.25 2.73
CA GLY A 19 -7.54 7.95 2.26
C GLY A 19 -7.25 6.80 3.24
N GLY A 20 -7.34 5.58 2.73
CA GLY A 20 -7.20 4.37 3.52
C GLY A 20 -7.18 3.13 2.66
N LYS A 21 -7.54 1.99 3.25
CA LYS A 21 -7.62 0.70 2.54
C LYS A 21 -8.35 0.86 1.21
N ALA A 22 -7.78 0.24 0.18
CA ALA A 22 -8.28 0.27 -1.21
C ALA A 22 -8.17 1.63 -1.92
N THR A 23 -7.32 2.53 -1.44
CA THR A 23 -6.96 3.78 -2.13
C THR A 23 -5.45 3.83 -2.36
N THR A 24 -5.02 4.60 -3.35
CA THR A 24 -3.61 4.88 -3.63
C THR A 24 -3.13 6.21 -3.02
N TYR A 25 -3.93 6.86 -2.18
CA TYR A 25 -3.49 7.96 -1.32
C TYR A 25 -2.47 7.47 -0.27
N GLN A 26 -1.74 8.38 0.37
CA GLN A 26 -0.75 8.06 1.39
C GLN A 26 -1.31 7.21 2.52
N GLY A 27 -2.56 7.42 2.96
CA GLY A 27 -3.20 6.61 4.00
C GLY A 27 -3.54 5.18 3.55
N GLY A 28 -3.53 4.89 2.25
CA GLY A 28 -3.70 3.55 1.71
C GLY A 28 -2.39 2.80 1.44
N LEU A 29 -1.27 3.55 1.29
CA LEU A 29 0.03 3.01 0.87
C LEU A 29 1.09 3.04 1.98
N ASN A 30 1.07 4.06 2.83
CA ASN A 30 2.06 4.24 3.88
C ASN A 30 1.71 3.38 5.10
N VAL A 31 2.64 2.54 5.52
CA VAL A 31 2.46 1.57 6.61
C VAL A 31 3.64 1.61 7.57
N PRO A 32 3.43 1.34 8.87
CA PRO A 32 4.53 1.14 9.79
C PRO A 32 5.41 -0.04 9.32
N PHE A 33 6.72 0.18 9.25
CA PHE A 33 7.70 -0.84 8.89
C PHE A 33 8.88 -0.79 9.84
N LEU A 34 9.14 -1.91 10.53
CA LEU A 34 10.23 -2.05 11.48
C LEU A 34 11.01 -3.33 11.18
N VAL A 35 12.33 -3.26 11.28
CA VAL A 35 13.23 -4.40 11.12
C VAL A 35 14.10 -4.52 12.36
N ASN A 36 14.19 -5.71 12.93
CA ASN A 36 15.12 -6.02 14.00
C ASN A 36 16.02 -7.18 13.57
N TRP A 37 17.33 -6.97 13.62
CA TRP A 37 18.30 -8.04 13.44
C TRP A 37 19.46 -7.89 14.41
N LYS A 38 19.30 -8.52 15.57
CA LYS A 38 20.30 -8.51 16.64
C LYS A 38 21.67 -8.99 16.13
N GLY A 39 22.70 -8.20 16.44
CA GLY A 39 24.09 -8.51 16.05
C GLY A 39 24.42 -8.22 14.57
N LYS A 40 23.46 -7.70 13.78
CA LYS A 40 23.69 -7.28 12.39
C LYS A 40 23.33 -5.81 12.19
N ILE A 41 22.12 -5.42 12.55
CA ILE A 41 21.71 -4.00 12.52
C ILE A 41 22.26 -3.30 13.77
N PRO A 42 22.91 -2.12 13.62
CA PRO A 42 23.41 -1.33 14.75
C PRO A 42 22.36 -1.09 15.84
N GLN A 43 22.75 -1.28 17.09
CA GLN A 43 21.83 -1.21 18.24
C GLN A 43 21.38 0.22 18.60
N GLY A 44 21.97 1.25 17.97
CA GLY A 44 21.61 2.65 18.18
C GLY A 44 20.20 3.00 17.67
N GLY A 45 19.60 2.13 16.86
CA GLY A 45 18.32 2.39 16.19
C GLY A 45 18.50 3.36 15.04
N LEU A 46 18.16 2.92 13.83
CA LEU A 46 18.11 3.78 12.65
C LEU A 46 16.66 4.16 12.38
N VAL A 47 16.39 5.46 12.34
CA VAL A 47 15.18 6.00 11.71
C VAL A 47 15.60 6.48 10.32
N SER A 48 15.01 5.90 9.28
CA SER A 48 15.32 6.22 7.89
C SER A 48 14.08 6.75 7.20
N ASP A 49 14.23 7.91 6.55
CA ASP A 49 13.20 8.52 5.70
C ASP A 49 13.26 8.00 4.26
N SER A 50 14.05 6.96 4.00
CA SER A 50 14.19 6.37 2.66
C SER A 50 12.88 5.72 2.19
N HIS A 51 12.55 5.90 0.92
CA HIS A 51 11.35 5.32 0.32
C HIS A 51 11.56 3.85 -0.05
N VAL A 52 10.82 2.97 0.63
CA VAL A 52 10.88 1.52 0.43
C VAL A 52 9.52 0.95 0.02
N MET A 53 9.52 -0.23 -0.60
CA MET A 53 8.33 -0.95 -1.05
C MET A 53 8.29 -2.34 -0.42
N HIS A 54 7.08 -2.90 -0.29
CA HIS A 54 6.92 -4.26 0.23
C HIS A 54 7.73 -5.32 -0.55
N CYS A 55 7.95 -5.10 -1.86
CA CYS A 55 8.72 -6.01 -2.70
C CYS A 55 10.22 -6.03 -2.36
N ASP A 56 10.74 -5.03 -1.66
CA ASP A 56 12.13 -5.01 -1.18
C ASP A 56 12.40 -6.06 -0.11
N ILE A 57 11.35 -6.47 0.62
CA ILE A 57 11.46 -7.49 1.65
C ILE A 57 11.97 -8.79 1.02
N PHE A 58 11.46 -9.17 -0.15
CA PHE A 58 11.91 -10.35 -0.87
C PHE A 58 13.41 -10.29 -1.20
N SER A 59 13.85 -9.22 -1.86
CA SER A 59 15.26 -9.04 -2.25
C SER A 59 16.19 -8.96 -1.02
N SER A 60 15.74 -8.30 0.05
CA SER A 60 16.49 -8.20 1.30
C SER A 60 16.64 -9.55 2.01
N LEU A 61 15.62 -10.41 1.96
CA LEU A 61 15.67 -11.75 2.55
C LEU A 61 16.58 -12.71 1.77
N LEU A 62 16.61 -12.62 0.43
CA LEU A 62 17.54 -13.40 -0.38
C LEU A 62 18.99 -12.99 -0.10
N ASP A 63 19.26 -11.69 -0.10
CA ASP A 63 20.59 -11.14 0.22
C ASP A 63 21.00 -11.51 1.66
N ALA A 64 20.08 -11.47 2.61
CA ALA A 64 20.30 -11.92 4.00
C ALA A 64 20.70 -13.40 4.09
N ALA A 65 20.17 -14.24 3.21
CA ALA A 65 20.48 -15.66 3.12
C ALA A 65 21.75 -15.95 2.31
N GLY A 66 22.41 -14.93 1.74
CA GLY A 66 23.55 -15.10 0.85
C GLY A 66 23.16 -15.71 -0.50
N LEU A 67 21.90 -15.55 -0.91
CA LEU A 67 21.39 -16.03 -2.19
C LEU A 67 21.41 -14.90 -3.23
N THR A 68 21.66 -15.24 -4.48
CA THR A 68 21.59 -14.29 -5.59
C THR A 68 20.16 -13.79 -5.75
N VAL A 69 19.99 -12.46 -5.73
CA VAL A 69 18.72 -11.81 -6.06
C VAL A 69 18.52 -11.91 -7.58
N PRO A 70 17.42 -12.53 -8.08
CA PRO A 70 17.19 -12.63 -9.51
C PRO A 70 16.84 -11.27 -10.11
N GLU A 71 17.27 -11.00 -11.34
CA GLU A 71 16.94 -9.75 -12.05
C GLU A 71 15.49 -9.74 -12.56
N SER A 72 14.89 -10.92 -12.75
CA SER A 72 13.53 -11.07 -13.25
C SER A 72 12.83 -12.34 -12.73
N ASN A 73 11.51 -12.34 -12.81
CA ASN A 73 10.66 -13.53 -12.72
C ASN A 73 10.05 -13.80 -14.10
N GLY A 74 10.71 -14.65 -14.89
CA GLY A 74 10.41 -14.81 -16.30
C GLY A 74 10.75 -13.54 -17.08
N LYS A 75 9.77 -12.99 -17.81
CA LYS A 75 9.92 -11.72 -18.56
C LYS A 75 9.70 -10.48 -17.69
N ASN A 76 9.24 -10.62 -16.45
CA ASN A 76 8.93 -9.49 -15.57
C ASN A 76 10.16 -9.08 -14.75
N PRO A 77 10.66 -7.84 -14.85
CA PRO A 77 11.79 -7.40 -14.05
C PRO A 77 11.45 -7.38 -12.56
N LEU A 78 12.38 -7.80 -11.71
CA LEU A 78 12.22 -7.70 -10.27
C LEU A 78 12.35 -6.22 -9.88
N ARG A 79 11.32 -5.68 -9.21
CA ARG A 79 11.28 -4.26 -8.79
C ARG A 79 11.83 -4.03 -7.38
N GLY A 80 11.89 -5.08 -6.57
CA GLY A 80 12.39 -5.03 -5.20
C GLY A 80 13.92 -5.00 -5.16
N MET A 81 14.48 -4.23 -4.23
CA MET A 81 15.93 -4.13 -4.03
C MET A 81 16.31 -4.50 -2.60
N SER A 82 17.55 -4.96 -2.39
CA SER A 82 18.01 -5.25 -1.03
C SER A 82 18.20 -3.96 -0.23
N LEU A 83 17.59 -3.92 0.95
CA LEU A 83 17.78 -2.86 1.94
C LEU A 83 18.96 -3.12 2.86
N LEU A 84 19.62 -4.29 2.78
CA LEU A 84 20.71 -4.63 3.69
C LEU A 84 21.88 -3.66 3.64
N PRO A 85 22.38 -3.19 2.47
CA PRO A 85 23.45 -2.20 2.44
C PRO A 85 23.11 -0.95 3.25
N HIS A 86 21.86 -0.47 3.16
CA HIS A 86 21.37 0.67 3.92
C HIS A 86 21.28 0.36 5.42
N MET A 87 20.67 -0.76 5.79
CA MET A 87 20.46 -1.13 7.20
C MET A 87 21.76 -1.46 7.94
N LEU A 88 22.71 -2.14 7.29
CA LEU A 88 23.99 -2.54 7.90
C LEU A 88 25.00 -1.39 7.99
N SER A 89 24.87 -0.38 7.12
CA SER A 89 25.74 0.80 7.12
C SER A 89 25.26 1.90 8.07
N ASP A 90 24.23 1.65 8.87
CA ASP A 90 23.59 2.66 9.74
C ASP A 90 23.08 3.87 8.93
N GLY A 91 22.49 3.59 7.76
CA GLY A 91 21.92 4.60 6.87
C GLY A 91 22.94 5.37 6.01
N LYS A 92 24.25 5.11 6.16
CA LYS A 92 25.30 5.78 5.37
C LYS A 92 25.23 5.46 3.88
N THR A 93 24.85 4.23 3.54
CA THR A 93 24.52 3.87 2.17
C THR A 93 23.07 4.25 1.91
N SER A 94 22.83 5.23 1.04
CA SER A 94 21.47 5.63 0.65
C SER A 94 20.75 4.48 -0.05
N VAL A 95 19.44 4.38 0.14
CA VAL A 95 18.59 3.60 -0.77
C VAL A 95 18.46 4.38 -2.07
N PRO A 96 18.83 3.81 -3.24
CA PRO A 96 18.61 4.45 -4.53
C PRO A 96 17.18 4.93 -4.73
N GLU A 97 17.04 6.15 -5.25
CA GLU A 97 15.74 6.67 -5.68
C GLU A 97 15.20 5.84 -6.86
N ARG A 98 13.88 5.63 -6.87
CA ARG A 98 13.15 4.99 -7.95
C ARG A 98 11.70 5.47 -7.96
N THR A 99 11.06 5.26 -9.10
CA THR A 99 9.62 5.51 -9.25
C THR A 99 8.83 4.32 -8.71
N MET A 100 7.91 4.60 -7.79
CA MET A 100 7.02 3.65 -7.15
C MET A 100 5.64 3.79 -7.79
N ILE A 101 5.14 2.73 -8.44
CA ILE A 101 3.87 2.75 -9.18
C ILE A 101 2.89 1.78 -8.53
N PHE A 102 1.68 2.26 -8.30
CA PHE A 102 0.59 1.55 -7.65
C PHE A 102 -0.65 1.64 -8.53
N GLU A 103 -1.27 0.48 -8.79
CA GLU A 103 -2.58 0.39 -9.40
C GLU A 103 -3.47 -0.50 -8.53
N LEU A 104 -4.69 -0.04 -8.29
CA LEU A 104 -5.74 -0.87 -7.73
C LEU A 104 -7.10 -0.48 -8.33
N TRP A 105 -7.54 -1.27 -9.30
CA TRP A 105 -8.83 -1.12 -9.94
C TRP A 105 -9.07 0.31 -10.47
N GLY A 106 -8.07 0.84 -11.18
CA GLY A 106 -8.07 2.20 -11.72
C GLY A 106 -7.81 3.31 -10.69
N ASN A 107 -7.48 2.99 -9.44
CA ASN A 107 -6.86 3.95 -8.53
C ASN A 107 -5.36 3.90 -8.76
N ILE A 108 -4.80 5.01 -9.22
CA ILE A 108 -3.40 5.14 -9.62
C ILE A 108 -2.65 5.96 -8.57
N GLY A 109 -1.43 5.53 -8.27
CA GLY A 109 -0.47 6.31 -7.49
C GLY A 109 0.92 6.14 -8.09
N VAL A 110 1.62 7.25 -8.34
CA VAL A 110 3.00 7.22 -8.86
C VAL A 110 3.83 8.17 -8.03
N ARG A 111 4.90 7.69 -7.40
CA ARG A 111 5.76 8.51 -6.55
C ARG A 111 7.21 8.45 -7.02
N ARG A 112 7.87 9.60 -7.13
CA ARG A 112 9.34 9.71 -7.22
C ARG A 112 9.80 10.84 -6.32
N GLY A 113 10.68 10.51 -5.38
CA GLY A 113 11.08 11.43 -4.32
C GLY A 113 9.86 11.94 -3.53
N ASP A 114 9.74 13.25 -3.42
CA ASP A 114 8.65 13.92 -2.71
C ASP A 114 7.40 14.12 -3.56
N TYR A 115 7.49 13.96 -4.88
CA TYR A 115 6.36 14.21 -5.78
C TYR A 115 5.55 12.94 -6.03
N LYS A 116 4.23 13.11 -6.05
CA LYS A 116 3.29 12.03 -6.31
C LYS A 116 2.18 12.44 -7.27
N LEU A 117 1.94 11.62 -8.30
CA LEU A 117 0.72 11.68 -9.11
C LEU A 117 -0.36 10.76 -8.54
N TRP A 118 -1.61 11.20 -8.70
CA TRP A 118 -2.79 10.43 -8.35
C TRP A 118 -3.90 10.60 -9.39
N ALA A 119 -4.67 9.53 -9.60
CA ALA A 119 -5.97 9.58 -10.27
C ALA A 119 -6.86 8.42 -9.86
N SER A 120 -8.17 8.61 -10.08
CA SER A 120 -9.15 7.53 -10.11
C SER A 120 -9.82 7.50 -11.50
N VAL A 121 -9.63 6.41 -12.23
CA VAL A 121 -10.23 6.19 -13.57
C VAL A 121 -11.32 5.12 -13.57
N GLY A 122 -11.64 4.56 -12.40
CA GLY A 122 -12.68 3.53 -12.28
C GLY A 122 -12.19 2.14 -12.69
N ARG A 123 -13.02 1.14 -12.40
CA ARG A 123 -12.63 -0.27 -12.53
C ARG A 123 -12.75 -0.82 -13.95
N ASP A 124 -13.44 -0.10 -14.81
CA ASP A 124 -13.88 -0.61 -16.13
C ASP A 124 -12.69 -0.89 -17.06
N TYR A 125 -11.54 -0.26 -16.80
CA TYR A 125 -10.31 -0.41 -17.56
C TYR A 125 -9.30 -1.36 -16.92
N SER A 126 -9.57 -1.92 -15.74
CA SER A 126 -8.63 -2.81 -15.04
C SER A 126 -9.11 -4.26 -15.14
N PRO A 127 -8.29 -5.22 -15.65
CA PRO A 127 -6.85 -5.15 -15.90
C PRO A 127 -6.48 -4.94 -17.39
N ASP A 128 -7.32 -4.29 -18.20
CA ASP A 128 -6.99 -3.97 -19.59
C ASP A 128 -5.98 -2.81 -19.62
N TRP A 129 -4.69 -3.14 -19.56
CA TRP A 129 -3.62 -2.17 -19.39
C TRP A 129 -3.51 -1.17 -20.54
N ASP A 130 -3.82 -1.60 -21.77
CA ASP A 130 -3.82 -0.72 -22.94
C ASP A 130 -4.97 0.29 -22.84
N ALA A 131 -6.19 -0.19 -22.54
CA ALA A 131 -7.33 0.69 -22.34
C ALA A 131 -7.14 1.64 -21.15
N LEU A 132 -6.49 1.16 -20.08
CA LEU A 132 -6.13 1.99 -18.92
C LEU A 132 -5.10 3.07 -19.28
N ALA A 133 -4.07 2.72 -20.06
CA ALA A 133 -3.06 3.66 -20.50
C ALA A 133 -3.67 4.75 -21.40
N ASP A 134 -4.55 4.38 -22.33
CA ASP A 134 -5.28 5.31 -23.19
C ASP A 134 -6.12 6.31 -22.38
N GLU A 135 -6.89 5.82 -21.39
CA GLU A 135 -7.70 6.68 -20.51
C GLU A 135 -6.80 7.63 -19.68
N ILE A 136 -5.72 7.12 -19.09
CA ILE A 136 -4.77 7.93 -18.32
C ILE A 136 -4.09 8.99 -19.19
N SER A 137 -3.78 8.68 -20.46
CA SER A 137 -3.12 9.61 -21.38
C SER A 137 -3.96 10.89 -21.59
N GLN A 138 -5.28 10.75 -21.65
CA GLN A 138 -6.25 11.83 -21.90
C GLN A 138 -6.67 12.55 -20.62
N LYS A 139 -6.57 11.88 -19.46
CA LYS A 139 -7.00 12.43 -18.17
C LYS A 139 -5.98 13.36 -17.53
N ASN A 140 -6.45 14.40 -16.87
CA ASN A 140 -5.62 15.20 -15.95
C ASN A 140 -5.47 14.45 -14.62
N LEU A 141 -4.22 14.28 -14.19
CA LEU A 141 -3.87 13.65 -12.91
C LEU A 141 -3.53 14.78 -11.92
N GLU A 142 -3.75 14.55 -10.64
CA GLU A 142 -3.36 15.50 -9.58
C GLU A 142 -1.89 15.27 -9.23
N LEU A 143 -1.12 16.36 -9.07
CA LEU A 143 0.27 16.30 -8.60
C LEU A 143 0.37 16.86 -7.19
N PHE A 144 0.97 16.11 -6.27
CA PHE A 144 1.21 16.52 -4.89
C PHE A 144 2.71 16.55 -4.58
N ASP A 145 3.12 17.48 -3.72
CA ASP A 145 4.42 17.52 -3.05
C ASP A 145 4.23 17.02 -1.61
N LEU A 146 4.63 15.77 -1.35
CA LEU A 146 4.41 15.10 -0.07
C LEU A 146 5.30 15.63 1.06
N GLN A 147 6.37 16.35 0.75
CA GLN A 147 7.19 17.01 1.78
C GLN A 147 6.43 18.17 2.42
N ARG A 148 5.61 18.87 1.63
CA ARG A 148 4.84 20.05 2.09
C ARG A 148 3.38 19.75 2.35
N ASP A 149 2.82 18.74 1.69
CA ASP A 149 1.41 18.37 1.72
C ASP A 149 1.24 16.85 1.79
N VAL A 150 1.54 16.29 2.96
CA VAL A 150 1.39 14.86 3.23
C VAL A 150 -0.09 14.39 3.17
N ALA A 151 -1.03 15.33 3.24
CA ALA A 151 -2.46 15.09 3.19
C ALA A 151 -3.01 15.09 1.76
N GLU A 152 -2.18 15.36 0.74
CA GLU A 152 -2.55 15.30 -0.68
C GLU A 152 -3.81 16.13 -0.98
N THR A 153 -3.74 17.42 -0.65
CA THR A 153 -4.85 18.38 -0.71
C THR A 153 -4.69 19.46 -1.78
N ASN A 154 -3.47 19.75 -2.23
CA ASN A 154 -3.18 20.82 -3.19
C ASN A 154 -2.63 20.27 -4.52
N ASP A 155 -3.42 20.37 -5.60
CA ASP A 155 -2.99 19.96 -6.94
C ASP A 155 -2.02 20.99 -7.54
N LEU A 156 -0.77 20.57 -7.71
CA LEU A 156 0.34 21.38 -8.20
C LEU A 156 0.65 21.16 -9.68
N ARG A 157 -0.19 20.43 -10.44
CA ARG A 157 0.13 20.05 -11.83
C ARG A 157 0.39 21.24 -12.76
N THR A 158 -0.23 22.40 -12.50
CA THR A 158 -0.02 23.63 -13.28
C THR A 158 1.19 24.43 -12.79
N GLU A 159 1.61 24.23 -11.55
CA GLU A 159 2.77 24.92 -10.95
C GLU A 159 4.08 24.20 -11.28
N TYR A 160 4.07 22.87 -11.35
CA TYR A 160 5.22 22.04 -11.71
C TYR A 160 4.94 21.15 -12.95
N PRO A 161 4.72 21.75 -14.14
CA PRO A 161 4.30 21.02 -15.33
C PRO A 161 5.35 20.03 -15.86
N GLU A 162 6.64 20.31 -15.67
CA GLU A 162 7.73 19.41 -16.08
C GLU A 162 7.75 18.13 -15.23
N MET A 163 7.61 18.27 -13.90
CA MET A 163 7.53 17.13 -12.99
C MET A 163 6.27 16.30 -13.26
N TYR A 164 5.13 16.98 -13.47
CA TYR A 164 3.87 16.35 -13.88
C TYR A 164 4.05 15.51 -15.14
N ALA A 165 4.62 16.10 -16.20
CA ALA A 165 4.81 15.43 -17.48
C ALA A 165 5.77 14.24 -17.38
N SER A 166 6.88 14.38 -16.63
CA SER A 166 7.82 13.28 -16.41
C SER A 166 7.17 12.09 -15.70
N LEU A 167 6.49 12.32 -14.58
CA LEU A 167 5.85 11.25 -13.83
C LEU A 167 4.72 10.58 -14.63
N LYS A 168 3.98 11.35 -15.43
CA LYS A 168 2.94 10.81 -16.30
C LYS A 168 3.53 9.96 -17.42
N ALA A 169 4.67 10.35 -17.99
CA ALA A 169 5.37 9.56 -18.98
C ALA A 169 5.85 8.22 -18.41
N GLU A 170 6.44 8.21 -17.21
CA GLU A 170 6.87 6.99 -16.53
C GLU A 170 5.71 6.04 -16.20
N LEU A 171 4.55 6.59 -15.83
CA LEU A 171 3.34 5.80 -15.65
C LEU A 171 2.90 5.11 -16.95
N LEU A 172 2.83 5.85 -18.05
CA LEU A 172 2.40 5.31 -19.34
C LEU A 172 3.38 4.26 -19.88
N ASP A 173 4.69 4.53 -19.76
CA ASP A 173 5.74 3.57 -20.08
C ASP A 173 5.57 2.28 -19.27
N HIS A 174 5.39 2.41 -17.94
CA HIS A 174 5.16 1.27 -17.07
C HIS A 174 3.95 0.44 -17.50
N LEU A 175 2.79 1.07 -17.71
CA LEU A 175 1.55 0.39 -18.08
C LEU A 175 1.71 -0.36 -19.42
N SER A 176 2.36 0.25 -20.41
CA SER A 176 2.64 -0.38 -21.71
C SER A 176 3.62 -1.56 -21.61
N GLY A 177 4.46 -1.57 -20.57
CA GLY A 177 5.45 -2.62 -20.31
C GLY A 177 4.97 -3.74 -19.40
N ILE A 178 3.72 -3.71 -18.90
CA ILE A 178 3.19 -4.79 -18.05
C ILE A 178 2.95 -6.02 -18.91
N ASN A 179 3.78 -7.05 -18.71
CA ASN A 179 3.53 -8.36 -19.28
C ASN A 179 2.61 -9.18 -18.35
N VAL A 180 1.36 -9.37 -18.77
CA VAL A 180 0.30 -10.08 -18.02
C VAL A 180 0.46 -11.60 -18.06
N GLU A 181 1.58 -12.14 -18.55
CA GLU A 181 1.95 -13.53 -18.31
C GLU A 181 2.23 -13.74 -16.81
N TYR A 182 1.17 -13.71 -15.99
CA TYR A 182 1.14 -14.50 -14.78
C TYR A 182 1.39 -15.95 -15.19
N PRO A 183 2.22 -16.73 -14.49
CA PRO A 183 2.24 -18.16 -14.69
C PRO A 183 0.81 -18.63 -14.49
N SER A 184 0.15 -19.00 -15.60
CA SER A 184 -1.08 -19.72 -15.54
C SER A 184 -0.71 -21.00 -14.81
N VAL A 185 -1.08 -21.09 -13.54
CA VAL A 185 -1.29 -22.40 -12.96
C VAL A 185 -2.35 -22.97 -13.87
N VAL A 186 -1.93 -23.87 -14.77
CA VAL A 186 -2.84 -24.70 -15.53
C VAL A 186 -3.58 -25.48 -14.46
N LEU A 187 -4.72 -24.94 -14.01
CA LEU A 187 -5.73 -25.67 -13.28
C LEU A 187 -6.41 -26.58 -14.30
N SER A 188 -5.64 -27.47 -14.93
CA SER A 188 -6.19 -28.64 -15.56
C SER A 188 -6.89 -29.44 -14.46
N ASP A 189 -8.20 -29.58 -14.62
CA ASP A 189 -9.06 -30.57 -13.96
C ASP A 189 -9.76 -30.21 -12.64
N VAL A 190 -10.15 -28.95 -12.43
CA VAL A 190 -11.30 -28.68 -11.54
C VAL A 190 -12.53 -28.33 -12.37
N LYS A 191 -13.32 -29.35 -12.70
CA LYS A 191 -14.67 -29.18 -13.28
C LYS A 191 -15.46 -28.18 -12.44
N SER A 192 -15.88 -27.07 -13.07
CA SER A 192 -16.75 -26.08 -12.46
C SER A 192 -18.09 -26.73 -12.08
N LYS A 193 -18.31 -26.95 -10.78
CA LYS A 193 -19.68 -27.14 -10.26
C LYS A 193 -20.31 -25.76 -10.14
N ALA A 194 -21.40 -25.55 -10.87
CA ALA A 194 -22.19 -24.34 -10.79
C ALA A 194 -22.58 -24.01 -9.33
N MET A 195 -22.34 -22.77 -8.90
CA MET A 195 -22.81 -22.27 -7.60
C MET A 195 -24.35 -22.19 -7.63
N PRO A 196 -25.05 -22.63 -6.56
CA PRO A 196 -26.50 -22.44 -6.47
C PRO A 196 -26.83 -20.94 -6.38
N LYS A 197 -27.89 -20.52 -7.08
CA LYS A 197 -28.43 -19.15 -7.03
C LYS A 197 -28.69 -18.73 -5.57
N GLN A 198 -28.20 -17.54 -5.19
CA GLN A 198 -28.43 -16.95 -3.88
C GLN A 198 -29.94 -16.79 -3.62
N GLN A 199 -30.43 -17.45 -2.56
CA GLN A 199 -31.74 -17.15 -1.98
C GLN A 199 -31.72 -15.77 -1.32
N LYS A 200 -32.78 -14.98 -1.55
CA LYS A 200 -32.99 -13.66 -0.92
C LYS A 200 -32.92 -13.81 0.61
N ARG A 201 -31.90 -13.22 1.25
CA ARG A 201 -31.79 -13.12 2.70
C ARG A 201 -32.91 -12.23 3.24
N SER A 202 -33.62 -12.69 4.26
CA SER A 202 -34.59 -11.89 5.03
C SER A 202 -33.87 -10.74 5.74
N LYS A 203 -34.57 -9.61 5.91
CA LYS A 203 -34.05 -8.43 6.62
C LYS A 203 -33.73 -8.79 8.08
N THR A 204 -32.46 -8.89 8.41
CA THR A 204 -31.99 -8.97 9.81
C THR A 204 -32.00 -7.57 10.43
N ILE A 205 -32.67 -7.44 11.57
CA ILE A 205 -32.68 -6.23 12.40
C ILE A 205 -31.24 -5.92 12.84
N PRO A 206 -30.74 -4.68 12.72
CA PRO A 206 -29.39 -4.35 13.16
C PRO A 206 -29.29 -4.49 14.68
N PRO A 207 -28.22 -5.13 15.21
CA PRO A 207 -28.02 -5.21 16.65
C PRO A 207 -27.76 -3.81 17.22
N LYS A 208 -28.38 -3.48 18.36
CA LYS A 208 -28.13 -2.23 19.11
C LYS A 208 -26.63 -2.01 19.31
N GLU A 209 -26.10 -0.90 18.79
CA GLU A 209 -24.72 -0.48 19.03
C GLU A 209 -24.50 -0.22 20.53
N ARG A 210 -23.49 -0.86 21.09
CA ARG A 210 -22.97 -0.52 22.42
C ARG A 210 -21.99 0.64 22.23
N SER A 211 -22.15 1.72 22.98
CA SER A 211 -21.20 2.85 22.94
C SER A 211 -19.79 2.36 23.28
N SER A 212 -18.80 2.89 22.57
CA SER A 212 -17.37 2.59 22.77
C SER A 212 -16.97 2.72 24.23
N GLU A 213 -17.43 3.79 24.89
CA GLU A 213 -17.16 4.06 26.30
C GLU A 213 -17.65 2.94 27.24
N LYS A 214 -18.82 2.36 26.98
CA LYS A 214 -19.33 1.21 27.75
C LYS A 214 -18.56 -0.07 27.50
N PHE A 215 -17.96 -0.21 26.32
CA PHE A 215 -17.08 -1.34 26.01
C PHE A 215 -15.75 -1.22 26.76
N PHE A 216 -15.16 -0.02 26.79
CA PHE A 216 -13.92 0.25 27.51
C PHE A 216 -14.11 0.06 29.03
N GLN A 217 -15.14 0.69 29.61
CA GLN A 217 -15.48 0.52 31.03
C GLN A 217 -15.76 -0.93 31.43
N ALA A 218 -16.26 -1.77 30.52
CA ALA A 218 -16.52 -3.17 30.82
C ALA A 218 -15.26 -4.05 30.79
N ARG A 219 -14.15 -3.57 30.24
CA ARG A 219 -12.89 -4.33 30.09
C ARG A 219 -11.78 -3.86 31.00
N ASP A 220 -11.77 -2.58 31.36
CA ASP A 220 -10.89 -2.02 32.40
C ASP A 220 -11.33 -2.58 33.77
N ARG A 221 -10.80 -3.75 34.15
CA ARG A 221 -11.22 -4.47 35.36
C ARG A 221 -10.59 -3.85 36.60
N ASN A 222 -9.45 -3.17 36.44
CA ASN A 222 -8.72 -2.53 37.53
C ASN A 222 -9.05 -1.04 37.69
N SER A 223 -9.86 -0.47 36.79
CA SER A 223 -10.30 0.94 36.79
C SER A 223 -9.13 1.93 36.75
N ASP A 224 -8.04 1.58 36.07
CA ASP A 224 -6.85 2.41 35.94
C ASP A 224 -6.88 3.35 34.71
N GLY A 225 -7.94 3.26 33.90
CA GLY A 225 -8.11 4.06 32.68
C GLY A 225 -7.36 3.51 31.46
N GLY A 226 -6.68 2.37 31.60
CA GLY A 226 -6.03 1.61 30.55
C GLY A 226 -6.74 0.28 30.25
N ILE A 227 -6.31 -0.39 29.18
CA ILE A 227 -6.65 -1.80 28.93
C ILE A 227 -5.35 -2.54 28.66
N THR A 228 -5.01 -3.46 29.55
CA THR A 228 -3.89 -4.40 29.36
C THR A 228 -4.22 -5.45 28.30
N LEU A 229 -3.20 -6.14 27.77
CA LEU A 229 -3.41 -7.24 26.82
C LEU A 229 -4.32 -8.33 27.41
N GLU A 230 -4.12 -8.66 28.69
CA GLU A 230 -4.92 -9.64 29.41
C GLU A 230 -6.41 -9.23 29.53
N GLU A 231 -6.67 -7.94 29.75
CA GLU A 231 -8.04 -7.41 29.77
C GLU A 231 -8.69 -7.38 28.40
N PHE A 232 -7.90 -7.21 27.33
CA PHE A 232 -8.40 -7.16 25.97
C PHE A 232 -8.78 -8.53 25.41
N ILE A 233 -7.86 -9.51 25.51
CA ILE A 233 -8.02 -10.84 24.91
C ILE A 233 -8.23 -11.98 25.92
N GLY A 234 -8.19 -11.71 27.22
CA GLY A 234 -8.22 -12.73 28.27
C GLY A 234 -6.82 -13.26 28.58
N ASN A 235 -6.74 -14.47 29.14
CA ASN A 235 -5.46 -15.14 29.39
C ASN A 235 -4.94 -15.74 28.06
N PRO A 236 -3.83 -15.22 27.49
CA PRO A 236 -3.28 -15.71 26.23
C PRO A 236 -2.68 -17.12 26.34
#